data_AF-A0A3B0SXF3-F1
#
_entry.id   AF-A0A3B0SXF3-F1
#
_cell.length_a   1.000
_cell.length_b   1.000
_cell.length_c   1.000
_cell.angle_alpha   90.00
_cell.angle_beta   90.00
_cell.angle_gamma   90.00
#
_symmetry.space_group_name_H-M   'P 1'
#
loop_
_entity.id
_entity.type
_entity.pdbx_description
1 polymer ?
#
loop_
_entity_poly.entity_id
_entity_poly.type
_entity_poly.pdbx_seq_one_letter_code
_entity_poly.pdbx_strand_id
1 'polypeptide(L)' 'MYVKNVLQFKGHEIISVSPDNSLLEVAKTLRENKIGAVLVCEDAGRMCGVLSERDIIIAIAKHGSNILGGKVSDFM' A
#
# COMPACT_ATOMS: atom_id res chain seq x y z
N MET A 1 18.06 7.47 20.60
CA MET A 1 17.54 6.24 19.98
C MET A 1 18.27 6.02 18.66
N TYR A 2 18.98 4.91 18.48
CA TYR A 2 19.68 4.64 17.21
C TYR A 2 18.79 3.80 16.29
N VAL A 3 18.61 4.23 15.04
CA VAL A 3 17.82 3.49 14.04
C VAL A 3 18.27 2.04 13.92
N LYS A 4 19.59 1.78 14.01
CA LYS A 4 20.18 0.43 14.00
C LYS A 4 19.55 -0.52 15.03
N ASN A 5 19.21 -0.01 16.22
CA ASN A 5 18.63 -0.82 17.29
C ASN A 5 17.18 -1.20 16.95
N VAL A 6 16.43 -0.32 16.28
CA VAL A 6 15.06 -0.62 15.81
C VAL A 6 15.11 -1.68 14.72
N LEU A 7 16.02 -1.52 13.75
CA LEU A 7 16.16 -2.45 12.63
C LEU A 7 16.59 -3.85 13.08
N GLN A 8 17.37 -3.97 14.16
CA GLN A 8 17.79 -5.28 14.70
C GLN A 8 16.61 -6.15 15.17
N PHE A 9 15.52 -5.54 15.64
CA PHE A 9 14.33 -6.26 16.10
C PHE A 9 13.14 -6.15 15.13
N LYS A 10 13.22 -5.28 14.11
CA LYS A 10 12.18 -5.15 13.10
C LYS A 10 12.20 -6.41 12.22
N GLY A 11 11.04 -7.04 12.05
CA GLY A 11 10.89 -8.20 11.16
C GLY A 11 11.20 -7.86 9.70
N HIS A 12 11.38 -8.92 8.88
CA HIS A 12 11.68 -8.82 7.45
C HIS A 12 10.47 -9.14 6.57
N GLU A 13 9.31 -9.34 7.19
CA GLU A 13 8.07 -9.59 6.47
C GLU A 13 7.65 -8.33 5.70
N ILE A 14 7.30 -8.54 4.44
CA ILE A 14 6.89 -7.50 3.53
C ILE A 14 5.48 -7.85 3.06
N ILE A 15 4.54 -6.95 3.31
CA ILE A 15 3.19 -7.07 2.78
C ILE A 15 3.14 -6.38 1.42
N SER A 16 2.73 -7.13 0.40
CA SER A 16 2.53 -6.64 -0.96
C SER A 16 1.10 -6.87 -1.44
N VAL A 17 0.70 -6.06 -2.42
CA VAL A 17 -0.58 -6.13 -3.12
C VAL A 17 -0.34 -6.13 -4.63
N SER A 18 -1.31 -6.62 -5.39
CA SER A 18 -1.27 -6.55 -6.86
C SER A 18 -1.66 -5.14 -7.34
N PRO A 19 -1.06 -4.63 -8.42
CA PRO A 19 -1.53 -3.41 -9.08
C PRO A 19 -2.98 -3.49 -9.56
N ASP A 20 -3.52 -4.71 -9.74
CA ASP A 20 -4.91 -4.95 -10.12
C ASP A 20 -5.88 -4.98 -8.93
N ASN A 21 -5.38 -4.97 -7.68
CA ASN A 21 -6.25 -4.84 -6.52
C ASN A 21 -6.97 -3.49 -6.52
N SER A 22 -8.16 -3.46 -5.94
CA SER A 22 -8.89 -2.21 -5.74
C SER A 22 -8.27 -1.38 -4.61
N LEU A 23 -8.43 -0.05 -4.66
CA LEU A 23 -8.01 0.82 -3.55
C LEU A 23 -8.68 0.44 -2.21
N LEU A 24 -9.92 -0.04 -2.25
CA LEU A 24 -10.62 -0.55 -1.07
C LEU A 24 -9.96 -1.79 -0.48
N GLU A 25 -9.53 -2.73 -1.32
CA GLU A 25 -8.79 -3.92 -0.86
C GLU A 25 -7.49 -3.51 -0.21
N VAL A 26 -6.73 -2.61 -0.81
CA VAL A 26 -5.47 -2.13 -0.22
C VAL A 26 -5.71 -1.40 1.10
N ALA A 27 -6.74 -0.56 1.20
CA ALA A 27 -7.12 0.08 2.47
C ALA A 27 -7.44 -0.94 3.58
N LYS A 28 -8.10 -2.06 3.24
CA LYS A 28 -8.33 -3.16 4.19
C LYS A 28 -7.01 -3.84 4.59
N THR A 29 -6.14 -4.13 3.64
CA THR A 29 -4.81 -4.72 3.89
C THR A 29 -3.97 -3.86 4.83
N LEU A 30 -3.93 -2.54 4.61
CA LEU A 30 -3.23 -1.57 5.47
C LEU A 30 -3.75 -1.65 6.91
N ARG A 31 -5.09 -1.58 7.08
CA ARG A 31 -5.75 -1.65 8.39
C ARG A 31 -5.50 -2.98 9.11
N GLU A 32 -5.65 -4.10 8.41
CA GLU A 32 -5.55 -5.44 8.99
C GLU A 32 -4.14 -5.76 9.45
N ASN A 33 -3.13 -5.31 8.69
CA ASN A 33 -1.72 -5.48 9.05
C ASN A 33 -1.18 -4.37 9.95
N LYS A 34 -1.98 -3.33 10.24
CA LYS A 34 -1.59 -2.15 11.05
C LYS A 34 -0.34 -1.45 10.48
N ILE A 35 -0.30 -1.29 9.16
CA ILE A 35 0.80 -0.65 8.42
C ILE A 35 0.28 0.54 7.62
N GLY A 36 1.12 1.57 7.47
CA GLY A 36 0.74 2.80 6.74
C GLY A 36 1.08 2.79 5.25
N ALA A 37 1.79 1.77 4.76
CA ALA A 37 2.12 1.60 3.35
C ALA A 37 2.34 0.12 3.00
N VAL A 38 2.10 -0.22 1.74
CA VAL A 38 2.33 -1.55 1.15
C VAL A 38 3.19 -1.44 -0.12
N LEU A 39 3.90 -2.52 -0.45
CA LEU A 39 4.50 -2.67 -1.77
C LEU A 39 3.44 -3.06 -2.80
N VAL A 40 3.55 -2.50 -3.99
CA VAL A 40 2.75 -2.92 -5.14
C VAL A 40 3.65 -3.76 -6.05
N CYS A 41 3.28 -5.01 -6.28
CA CYS A 41 4.06 -5.98 -7.05
C CYS A 41 3.18 -6.72 -8.05
N GLU A 42 3.69 -6.98 -9.25
CA GLU A 42 3.11 -7.94 -10.20
C GLU A 42 3.35 -9.40 -9.76
N ASP A 43 2.63 -10.35 -10.35
CA ASP A 43 2.68 -11.79 -10.02
C ASP A 43 4.09 -12.41 -10.06
N ALA A 44 4.98 -11.89 -10.91
CA ALA A 44 6.37 -12.33 -11.01
C ALA A 44 7.29 -11.77 -9.91
N GLY A 45 6.75 -11.10 -8.89
CA GLY A 45 7.51 -10.43 -7.83
C GLY A 45 8.18 -9.13 -8.29
N ARG A 46 7.85 -8.65 -9.49
CA ARG A 46 8.35 -7.37 -10.01
C ARG A 46 7.70 -6.24 -9.22
N MET A 47 8.51 -5.46 -8.51
CA MET A 47 8.06 -4.26 -7.80
C MET A 47 7.62 -3.19 -8.80
N CYS A 48 6.39 -2.70 -8.62
CA CYS A 48 5.80 -1.62 -9.40
C CYS A 48 5.85 -0.29 -8.66
N GLY A 49 5.73 -0.30 -7.32
CA GLY A 49 5.73 0.91 -6.52
C GLY A 49 5.41 0.70 -5.05
N VAL A 50 5.08 1.79 -4.37
CA VAL A 50 4.62 1.84 -2.97
C VAL A 50 3.31 2.62 -2.95
N LEU A 51 2.32 2.12 -2.19
CA LEU A 51 1.08 2.85 -1.93
C LEU A 51 0.92 3.04 -0.43
N SER A 52 0.69 4.29 0.00
CA SER A 52 0.43 4.64 1.39
C SER A 52 -1.01 5.05 1.64
N GLU A 53 -1.42 5.05 2.90
CA GLU A 53 -2.73 5.59 3.32
C GLU A 53 -2.94 7.03 2.82
N ARG A 54 -1.87 7.84 2.80
CA ARG A 54 -1.92 9.23 2.34
C ARG A 54 -2.26 9.31 0.85
N ASP A 55 -1.74 8.40 0.04
CA ASP A 55 -2.00 8.38 -1.41
C ASP A 55 -3.47 8.08 -1.68
N ILE A 56 -4.05 7.14 -0.94
CA ILE A 56 -5.49 6.82 -1.00
C ILE A 56 -6.34 8.05 -0.63
N ILE A 57 -6.00 8.74 0.46
CA ILE A 57 -6.73 9.93 0.91
C ILE A 57 -6.64 11.06 -0.13
N ILE A 58 -5.46 11.28 -0.72
CA ILE A 58 -5.26 12.28 -1.79
C ILE A 58 -6.08 11.91 -3.03
N ALA A 59 -6.10 10.64 -3.43
CA ALA A 59 -6.88 10.17 -4.57
C ALA A 59 -8.38 10.39 -4.36
N ILE A 60 -8.91 10.07 -3.17
CA ILE A 60 -10.32 10.34 -2.82
C ILE A 60 -10.60 11.85 -2.83
N ALA A 61 -9.71 12.67 -2.27
CA ALA A 61 -9.89 14.12 -2.24
C ALA A 61 -9.93 14.74 -3.65
N LYS A 62 -9.20 14.16 -4.61
CA LYS A 62 -9.11 14.65 -5.99
C LYS A 62 -10.22 14.11 -6.90
N HIS A 63 -10.62 12.86 -6.70
CA HIS A 63 -11.49 12.13 -7.64
C HIS A 63 -12.85 11.69 -7.05
N GLY A 64 -13.08 11.93 -5.76
CA GLY A 64 -14.26 11.47 -5.03
C GLY A 64 -14.18 9.99 -4.63
N SER A 65 -15.10 9.54 -3.78
CA SER A 65 -15.07 8.18 -3.21
C SER A 65 -15.40 7.06 -4.20
N ASN A 66 -15.91 7.39 -5.40
CA ASN A 66 -16.24 6.39 -6.43
C ASN A 66 -15.01 5.62 -6.95
N ILE A 67 -13.80 6.16 -6.74
CA ILE A 67 -12.53 5.54 -7.13
C ILE A 67 -12.12 4.34 -6.27
N LEU A 68 -12.78 4.10 -5.14
CA LEU A 68 -12.41 3.01 -4.23
C LEU A 68 -12.51 1.62 -4.86
N GLY A 69 -13.34 1.45 -5.90
CA GLY A 69 -13.41 0.23 -6.69
C GLY A 69 -12.44 0.16 -7.87
N GLY A 70 -11.70 1.25 -8.17
CA GLY A 70 -10.71 1.31 -9.23
C GLY A 70 -9.40 0.63 -8.86
N LYS A 71 -8.61 0.26 -9.86
CA LYS A 71 -7.35 -0.46 -9.67
C LYS A 71 -6.30 0.47 -9.08
N VAL A 72 -5.43 -0.09 -8.24
CA VAL A 72 -4.29 0.62 -7.67
C VAL A 72 -3.44 1.28 -8.77
N SER A 73 -3.18 0.57 -9.88
CA SER A 73 -2.42 1.08 -11.02
C SER A 73 -2.99 2.34 -11.68
N ASP A 74 -4.27 2.65 -11.49
CA ASP A 74 -4.88 3.86 -12.05
C ASP A 74 -4.55 5.13 -11.22
N PHE A 75 -4.01 4.98 -10.01
CA PHE A 75 -3.81 6.07 -9.05
C PHE A 75 -2.37 6.19 -8.51
N MET A 76 -1.43 5.39 -9.05
CA MET A 76 0.00 5.50 -8.72
C MET A 76 0.77 6.32 -9.74
#